data_AF-F2TSA3-F1
#
_entry.id   AF-F2TSA3-F1
#
_cell.length_a   1.000
_cell.length_b   1.000
_cell.length_c   1.000
_cell.angle_alpha   90.00
_cell.angle_beta   90.00
_cell.angle_gamma   90.00
#
_symmetry.space_group_name_H-M   'P 1'
#
loop_
_entity.id
_entity.type
_entity.pdbx_description
1 polymer ?
#
loop_
_entity_poly.entity_id
_entity_poly.type
_entity_poly.pdbx_seq_one_letter_code
_entity_poly.pdbx_strand_id
1 'polypeptide(L)'
;MDILFATLTPANDIAKMAFSDAYDTIARGQQGASTDTTVYRIRVASEQEYDADVLLFQREMDRKLSEGDISESLTEPDTDTELESRHLGMIWKGHYVLGFQHHPSAPNLGWVVGKRVVERGPYAADIFLCTGAFAKRHSLNLRSFHARFNFDLKNRAFFIASITSSPSAGLAVNSEVVRRQIHALNQHCMKIRVNSLVYNFQYTDFAPTEEFIKQRKRYLTATLEAPSAIFDMPTPHRNTRTIGQWTLNDPLGKGSAGRVFLASDSKNQVVAIKIMQCTSKSAGAVGMEIAR
;
A
#
# COMPACT_ATOMS: atom_id res chain seq x y z
N MET A 1 19.90 4.52 -10.15
CA MET A 1 19.10 3.38 -9.68
C MET A 1 18.10 3.95 -8.68
N ASP A 2 16.80 3.75 -8.92
CA ASP A 2 15.76 4.30 -8.05
C ASP A 2 15.76 3.58 -6.69
N ILE A 3 16.05 4.33 -5.61
CA ILE A 3 16.20 3.81 -4.25
C ILE A 3 14.82 3.79 -3.55
N LEU A 4 13.94 2.95 -4.09
CA LEU A 4 12.57 2.77 -3.62
C LEU A 4 12.45 1.41 -2.97
N PHE A 5 11.85 1.31 -1.79
CA PHE A 5 11.73 0.03 -1.08
C PHE A 5 10.35 -0.61 -1.21
N ALA A 6 9.32 0.16 -1.57
CA ALA A 6 8.00 -0.40 -1.82
C ALA A 6 7.20 0.43 -2.82
N THR A 7 6.22 -0.21 -3.43
CA THR A 7 5.26 0.41 -4.34
C THR A 7 3.83 0.12 -3.92
N LEU A 8 2.91 0.98 -4.36
CA LEU A 8 1.48 0.84 -4.17
C LEU A 8 0.78 1.06 -5.51
N THR A 9 0.40 -0.03 -6.18
CA THR A 9 -0.15 -0.03 -7.53
C THR A 9 -1.68 -0.13 -7.47
N PRO A 10 -2.44 0.74 -8.15
CA PRO A 10 -3.91 0.60 -8.25
C PRO A 10 -4.30 -0.76 -8.84
N ALA A 11 -5.28 -1.43 -8.22
CA ALA A 11 -5.63 -2.81 -8.56
C ALA A 11 -7.07 -2.99 -9.08
N ASN A 12 -8.01 -2.14 -8.68
CA ASN A 12 -9.38 -2.14 -9.20
C ASN A 12 -9.68 -0.84 -9.97
N ASP A 13 -10.75 -0.85 -10.76
CA ASP A 13 -10.99 0.20 -11.77
C ASP A 13 -11.20 1.58 -11.15
N ILE A 14 -11.92 1.67 -10.02
CA ILE A 14 -12.05 2.92 -9.28
C ILE A 14 -10.71 3.44 -8.72
N ALA A 15 -9.78 2.56 -8.30
CA ALA A 15 -8.46 2.99 -7.86
C ALA A 15 -7.59 3.44 -9.04
N LYS A 16 -7.70 2.79 -10.21
CA LYS A 16 -7.00 3.23 -11.43
C LYS A 16 -7.49 4.62 -11.86
N MET A 17 -8.80 4.85 -11.86
CA MET A 17 -9.38 6.17 -12.12
C MET A 17 -8.94 7.21 -11.10
N ALA A 18 -9.02 6.88 -9.80
CA ALA A 18 -8.61 7.76 -8.72
C ALA A 18 -7.14 8.18 -8.82
N PHE A 19 -6.28 7.23 -9.20
CA PHE A 19 -4.87 7.46 -9.47
C PHE A 19 -4.66 8.41 -10.65
N SER A 20 -5.37 8.18 -11.76
CA SER A 20 -5.30 9.06 -12.94
C SER A 20 -5.73 10.49 -12.61
N ASP A 21 -6.87 10.66 -11.93
CA ASP A 21 -7.38 11.96 -11.45
C ASP A 21 -6.39 12.66 -10.52
N ALA A 22 -5.80 11.92 -9.58
CA ALA A 22 -4.78 12.44 -8.68
C ALA A 22 -3.55 12.92 -9.46
N TYR A 23 -3.07 12.14 -10.43
CA TYR A 23 -1.92 12.53 -11.25
C TYR A 23 -2.22 13.77 -12.10
N ASP A 24 -3.34 13.82 -12.81
CA ASP A 24 -3.73 14.98 -13.63
C ASP A 24 -3.81 16.26 -12.79
N THR A 25 -4.28 16.15 -11.55
CA THR A 25 -4.35 17.28 -10.62
C THR A 25 -2.96 17.74 -10.18
N ILE A 26 -2.08 16.78 -9.87
CA ILE A 26 -0.69 17.06 -9.50
C ILE A 26 0.07 17.70 -10.67
N ALA A 27 -0.06 17.13 -11.88
CA ALA A 27 0.59 17.62 -13.10
C ALA A 27 0.10 19.03 -13.48
N ARG A 28 -1.21 19.31 -13.41
CA ARG A 28 -1.75 20.66 -13.64
C ARG A 28 -1.24 21.68 -12.61
N GLY A 29 -1.06 21.26 -11.36
CA GLY A 29 -0.47 22.09 -10.31
C GLY A 29 1.00 22.49 -10.55
N GLN A 30 1.72 21.81 -11.45
CA GLN A 30 3.11 22.13 -11.78
C GLN A 30 3.28 23.40 -12.62
N GLN A 31 2.23 23.83 -13.35
CA GLN A 31 2.30 25.03 -14.19
C GLN A 31 2.28 26.34 -13.37
N GLY A 32 1.96 26.27 -12.07
CA GLY A 32 1.93 27.40 -11.15
C GLY A 32 2.83 27.19 -9.93
N ALA A 33 4.16 27.25 -10.14
CA ALA A 33 5.21 27.45 -9.13
C ALA A 33 4.90 26.92 -7.70
N SER A 34 5.01 25.61 -7.48
CA SER A 34 5.03 25.04 -6.14
C SER A 34 5.73 23.68 -6.16
N THR A 35 6.82 23.55 -5.41
CA THR A 35 7.57 22.30 -5.16
C THR A 35 6.72 21.34 -4.32
N ASP A 36 5.68 20.75 -4.92
CA ASP A 36 4.80 19.77 -4.28
C ASP A 36 5.55 18.43 -4.16
N THR A 37 5.95 18.05 -2.94
CA THR A 37 6.75 16.84 -2.69
C THR A 37 5.99 15.54 -3.03
N THR A 38 4.67 15.63 -3.22
CA THR A 38 3.83 14.50 -3.64
C THR A 38 4.09 14.07 -5.09
N VAL A 39 4.62 14.95 -5.95
CA VAL A 39 5.02 14.60 -7.33
C VAL A 39 6.08 13.51 -7.33
N TYR A 40 7.01 13.54 -6.37
CA TYR A 40 8.10 12.57 -6.31
C TYR A 40 7.67 11.19 -5.83
N ARG A 41 6.39 11.04 -5.45
CA ARG A 41 5.83 9.81 -4.91
C ARG A 41 4.94 9.06 -5.89
N ILE A 42 4.89 9.51 -7.14
CA ILE A 42 4.14 8.85 -8.21
C ILE A 42 5.08 8.54 -9.38
N ARG A 43 4.97 7.31 -9.89
CA ARG A 43 5.63 6.87 -11.12
C ARG A 43 4.52 6.52 -12.11
N VAL A 44 4.52 7.18 -13.25
CA VAL A 44 3.46 7.09 -14.28
C VAL A 44 4.12 6.76 -15.62
N ALA A 45 3.40 6.05 -16.49
CA ALA A 45 3.78 5.83 -17.88
C ALA A 45 3.92 7.17 -18.64
N SER A 46 4.62 7.15 -19.78
CA SER A 46 4.86 8.35 -20.59
C SER A 46 3.61 8.89 -21.27
N GLU A 47 2.62 8.03 -21.49
CA GLU A 47 1.36 8.36 -22.15
C GLU A 47 0.19 7.69 -21.44
N GLN A 48 -1.01 8.23 -21.67
CA GLN A 48 -2.24 7.58 -21.23
C GLN A 48 -2.48 6.32 -22.04
N GLU A 49 -2.97 5.29 -21.36
CA GLU A 49 -3.33 4.03 -21.97
C GLU A 49 -4.83 3.80 -21.87
N TYR A 50 -5.40 3.21 -22.93
CA TYR A 50 -6.79 2.79 -22.92
C TYR A 50 -6.99 1.58 -22.00
N ASP A 51 -8.00 1.64 -21.13
CA ASP A 51 -8.44 0.56 -20.27
C ASP A 51 -9.96 0.34 -20.45
N ALA A 52 -10.31 -0.77 -21.10
CA ALA A 52 -11.70 -1.10 -21.44
C ALA A 52 -12.56 -1.36 -20.20
N ASP A 53 -11.98 -1.94 -19.14
CA ASP A 53 -12.71 -2.22 -17.90
C ASP A 53 -13.05 -0.93 -17.17
N VAL A 54 -12.14 0.05 -17.21
CA VAL A 54 -12.39 1.40 -16.68
C VAL A 54 -13.51 2.12 -17.45
N LEU A 55 -13.52 2.01 -18.78
CA LEU A 55 -14.61 2.57 -19.58
C LEU A 55 -15.97 1.95 -19.20
N LEU A 56 -16.04 0.63 -19.13
CA LEU A 56 -17.26 -0.08 -18.74
C LEU A 56 -17.71 0.29 -17.33
N PHE A 57 -16.76 0.39 -16.39
CA PHE A 57 -17.03 0.82 -15.03
C PHE A 57 -17.60 2.24 -14.96
N GLN A 58 -17.02 3.19 -15.71
CA GLN A 58 -17.53 4.57 -15.78
C GLN A 58 -18.95 4.61 -16.35
N ARG A 59 -19.20 3.91 -17.46
CA ARG A 59 -20.54 3.83 -18.07
C ARG A 59 -21.58 3.28 -17.11
N GLU A 60 -21.24 2.21 -16.39
CA GLU A 60 -22.15 1.62 -15.40
C GLU A 60 -22.41 2.56 -14.21
N MET A 61 -21.43 3.34 -13.80
CA MET A 61 -21.59 4.36 -12.77
C MET A 61 -22.46 5.52 -13.23
N ASP A 62 -22.23 6.04 -14.45
CA ASP A 62 -23.03 7.11 -15.00
C ASP A 62 -24.47 6.64 -15.27
N ARG A 63 -24.67 5.38 -15.70
CA ARG A 63 -26.00 4.75 -15.82
C ARG A 63 -26.74 4.74 -14.48
N LYS A 64 -26.10 4.31 -13.38
CA LYS A 64 -26.70 4.32 -12.03
C LYS A 64 -27.01 5.72 -11.50
N LEU A 65 -26.24 6.72 -11.91
CA LEU A 65 -26.52 8.12 -11.58
C LEU A 65 -27.68 8.67 -12.42
N SER A 66 -27.82 8.19 -13.66
CA SER A 66 -28.87 8.56 -14.62
C SER A 66 -30.19 7.81 -14.42
N GLU A 67 -30.23 6.66 -13.74
CA GLU A 67 -31.47 5.92 -13.42
C GLU A 67 -32.43 6.70 -12.49
N GLY A 68 -32.07 7.90 -12.04
CA GLY A 68 -32.98 8.88 -11.45
C GLY A 68 -33.72 9.79 -12.45
N ASP A 69 -33.27 9.83 -13.71
CA ASP A 69 -33.86 10.60 -14.82
C ASP A 69 -34.16 9.63 -15.98
N ILE A 70 -35.43 9.21 -16.05
CA ILE A 70 -35.92 8.30 -17.08
C ILE A 70 -35.98 9.06 -18.41
N SER A 71 -35.00 8.83 -19.29
CA SER A 71 -35.13 9.14 -20.72
C SER A 71 -34.44 8.05 -21.53
N GLU A 72 -35.23 7.05 -21.92
CA GLU A 72 -34.85 6.04 -22.92
C GLU A 72 -34.95 6.66 -24.31
N SER A 73 -33.84 7.18 -24.83
CA SER A 73 -33.67 7.42 -26.26
C SER A 73 -32.54 6.52 -26.76
N LEU A 74 -32.91 5.37 -27.32
CA LEU A 74 -32.01 4.45 -28.00
C LEU A 74 -31.70 5.00 -29.41
N THR A 75 -30.62 5.76 -29.53
CA THR A 75 -29.97 6.05 -30.82
C THR A 75 -28.55 5.48 -30.81
N GLU A 76 -28.12 4.90 -31.92
CA GLU A 76 -26.72 4.49 -32.10
C GLU A 76 -25.80 5.70 -31.85
N PRO A 77 -24.73 5.56 -31.06
CA PRO A 77 -23.80 6.65 -30.83
C PRO A 77 -23.16 7.03 -32.17
N ASP A 78 -23.13 8.33 -32.46
CA ASP A 78 -22.37 8.82 -33.62
C ASP A 78 -20.85 8.67 -33.38
N THR A 79 -20.07 8.82 -34.44
CA THR A 79 -18.60 8.65 -34.41
C THR A 79 -17.92 9.57 -33.37
N ASP A 80 -18.50 10.74 -33.11
CA ASP A 80 -18.01 11.70 -32.11
C ASP A 80 -18.31 11.21 -30.69
N THR A 81 -19.50 10.64 -30.45
CA THR A 81 -19.87 9.97 -29.18
C THR A 81 -18.99 8.74 -28.91
N GLU A 82 -18.56 8.01 -29.94
CA GLU A 82 -17.61 6.90 -29.81
C GLU A 82 -16.19 7.38 -29.46
N LEU A 83 -15.74 8.49 -30.05
CA LEU A 83 -14.44 9.12 -29.76
C LEU A 83 -14.40 9.71 -28.33
N GLU A 84 -15.45 10.41 -27.92
CA GLU A 84 -15.61 10.90 -26.55
C GLU A 84 -15.70 9.75 -25.54
N SER A 85 -16.42 8.68 -25.88
CA SER A 85 -16.44 7.45 -25.09
C SER A 85 -15.06 6.84 -24.93
N ARG A 86 -14.22 6.86 -25.97
CA ARG A 86 -12.88 6.29 -25.90
C ARG A 86 -11.98 7.10 -24.97
N HIS A 87 -12.12 8.43 -24.94
CA HIS A 87 -11.40 9.29 -24.00
C HIS A 87 -11.71 8.98 -22.53
N LEU A 88 -12.93 8.55 -22.19
CA LEU A 88 -13.29 8.13 -20.83
C LEU A 88 -12.49 6.90 -20.34
N GLY A 89 -12.06 6.05 -21.27
CA GLY A 89 -11.20 4.89 -21.00
C GLY A 89 -9.70 5.20 -21.00
N MET A 90 -9.28 6.40 -21.38
CA MET A 90 -7.88 6.79 -21.39
C MET A 90 -7.45 7.22 -19.98
N ILE A 91 -6.55 6.45 -19.38
CA ILE A 91 -6.07 6.73 -18.02
C ILE A 91 -4.56 6.67 -17.93
N TRP A 92 -4.02 7.40 -16.96
CA TRP A 92 -2.64 7.25 -16.54
C TRP A 92 -2.45 5.96 -15.73
N LYS A 93 -1.55 5.09 -16.19
CA LYS A 93 -1.14 3.89 -15.45
C LYS A 93 0.17 4.13 -14.72
N GLY A 94 0.30 3.53 -13.53
CA GLY A 94 1.46 3.75 -12.69
C GLY A 94 1.29 3.20 -11.28
N HIS A 95 2.10 3.71 -10.37
CA HIS A 95 2.08 3.34 -8.95
C HIS A 95 2.61 4.48 -8.08
N TYR A 96 2.22 4.46 -6.80
CA TYR A 96 2.87 5.29 -5.80
C TYR A 96 4.14 4.61 -5.29
N VAL A 97 5.10 5.40 -4.82
CA VAL A 97 6.40 4.91 -4.38
C VAL A 97 6.71 5.32 -2.93
N LEU A 98 7.36 4.41 -2.22
CA LEU A 98 7.89 4.59 -0.88
C LEU A 98 9.41 4.43 -0.91
N GLY A 99 10.12 5.45 -0.43
CA GLY A 99 11.58 5.51 -0.46
C GLY A 99 12.11 6.56 0.51
N PHE A 100 13.41 6.50 0.80
CA PHE A 100 14.08 7.42 1.73
C PHE A 100 14.57 8.72 1.06
N GLN A 101 14.58 8.79 -0.27
CA GLN A 101 14.97 10.01 -0.99
C GLN A 101 14.07 11.21 -0.61
N HIS A 102 12.79 10.94 -0.35
CA HIS A 102 11.83 11.92 0.16
C HIS A 102 11.28 11.43 1.50
N HIS A 103 11.77 12.03 2.58
CA HIS A 103 11.24 11.80 3.91
C HIS A 103 9.75 12.21 3.99
N PRO A 104 8.96 11.58 4.87
CA PRO A 104 7.60 12.03 5.12
C PRO A 104 7.61 13.46 5.68
N SER A 105 6.58 14.22 5.35
CA SER A 105 6.43 15.62 5.76
C SER A 105 6.36 15.78 7.28
N ALA A 106 5.81 14.77 7.97
CA ALA A 106 5.82 14.67 9.43
C ALA A 106 6.40 13.30 9.86
N PRO A 107 7.71 13.19 10.12
CA PRO A 107 8.36 11.92 10.42
C PRO A 107 7.73 11.09 11.53
N ASN A 108 7.29 11.71 12.63
CA ASN A 108 6.61 11.02 13.73
C ASN A 108 5.31 10.31 13.31
N LEU A 109 4.61 10.85 12.30
CA LEU A 109 3.44 10.20 11.70
C LEU A 109 3.87 9.16 10.66
N GLY A 110 4.93 9.44 9.92
CA GLY A 110 5.36 8.65 8.77
C GLY A 110 4.69 9.13 7.49
N TRP A 111 4.68 8.28 6.46
CA TRP A 111 4.06 8.61 5.17
C TRP A 111 2.55 8.54 5.28
N VAL A 112 1.90 9.71 5.26
CA VAL A 112 0.45 9.82 5.36
C VAL A 112 -0.20 9.58 4.01
N VAL A 113 -1.31 8.85 4.02
CA VAL A 113 -2.13 8.53 2.85
C VAL A 113 -3.54 9.06 3.06
N GLY A 114 -4.12 9.69 2.04
CA GLY A 114 -5.50 10.16 2.09
C GLY A 114 -5.94 10.92 0.84
N LYS A 115 -7.03 11.67 0.97
CA LYS A 115 -7.49 12.56 -0.12
C LYS A 115 -6.82 13.92 -0.05
N ARG A 116 -6.59 14.53 -1.22
CA ARG A 116 -6.09 15.90 -1.31
C ARG A 116 -7.14 16.89 -0.78
N VAL A 117 -6.72 17.87 0.00
CA VAL A 117 -7.52 19.04 0.40
C VAL A 117 -7.00 20.25 -0.39
N VAL A 118 -7.93 21.07 -0.90
CA VAL A 118 -7.60 22.25 -1.73
C VAL A 118 -7.00 23.37 -0.87
N GLU A 119 -7.45 23.51 0.37
CA GLU A 119 -6.93 24.49 1.32
C GLU A 119 -5.63 23.99 1.95
N ARG A 120 -4.53 24.70 1.65
CA ARG A 120 -3.17 24.42 2.16
C ARG A 120 -3.11 24.73 3.65
N GLY A 121 -3.47 23.76 4.48
CA GLY A 121 -2.95 23.69 5.85
C GLY A 121 -1.47 23.30 5.84
N PRO A 122 -0.72 23.51 6.95
CA PRO A 122 0.69 23.14 7.05
C PRO A 122 0.95 21.62 6.98
N TYR A 123 -0.12 20.81 7.02
CA TYR A 123 -0.06 19.36 6.95
C TYR A 123 -0.92 18.87 5.80
N ALA A 124 -0.30 18.20 4.83
CA ALA A 124 -0.97 17.46 3.77
C ALA A 124 -0.57 15.98 3.83
N ALA A 125 -1.38 15.10 3.24
CA ALA A 125 -0.97 13.72 3.04
C ALA A 125 0.23 13.66 2.08
N ASP A 126 1.18 12.77 2.36
CA ASP A 126 2.32 12.54 1.47
C ASP A 126 1.88 11.81 0.19
N ILE A 127 0.86 10.95 0.29
CA ILE A 127 0.31 10.17 -0.83
C ILE A 127 -1.17 10.49 -1.01
N PHE A 128 -1.50 11.15 -2.11
CA PHE A 128 -2.88 11.47 -2.49
C PHE A 128 -3.49 10.34 -3.31
N LEU A 129 -4.47 9.64 -2.74
CA LEU A 129 -5.16 8.55 -3.43
C LEU A 129 -6.22 9.06 -4.42
N CYS A 130 -6.80 10.22 -4.16
CA CYS A 130 -7.76 10.88 -5.03
C CYS A 130 -7.93 12.36 -4.64
N THR A 131 -8.60 13.14 -5.49
CA THR A 131 -9.05 14.48 -5.15
C THR A 131 -10.31 14.46 -4.28
N GLY A 132 -10.61 15.60 -3.63
CA GLY A 132 -11.88 15.77 -2.91
C GLY A 132 -13.11 15.70 -3.83
N ALA A 133 -13.00 16.21 -5.06
CA ALA A 133 -14.06 16.15 -6.07
C ALA A 133 -14.34 14.70 -6.48
N PHE A 134 -13.29 13.92 -6.77
CA PHE A 134 -13.40 12.49 -7.07
C PHE A 134 -14.03 11.72 -5.92
N ALA A 135 -13.56 11.94 -4.68
CA ALA A 135 -14.14 11.30 -3.50
C ALA A 135 -15.63 11.60 -3.34
N LYS A 136 -16.07 12.83 -3.63
CA LYS A 136 -17.48 13.21 -3.59
C LYS A 136 -18.28 12.53 -4.70
N ARG A 137 -17.81 12.58 -5.96
CA ARG A 137 -18.47 11.96 -7.12
C ARG A 137 -18.70 10.46 -6.91
N HIS A 138 -17.71 9.78 -6.34
CA HIS A 138 -17.75 8.33 -6.16
C HIS A 138 -18.15 7.90 -4.73
N SER A 139 -18.72 8.80 -3.93
CA SER A 139 -19.19 8.52 -2.55
C SER A 139 -18.15 7.83 -1.66
N LEU A 140 -16.87 8.19 -1.83
CA LEU A 140 -15.76 7.62 -1.06
C LEU A 140 -15.70 8.26 0.31
N ASN A 141 -15.85 7.46 1.37
CA ASN A 141 -15.60 7.91 2.74
C ASN A 141 -14.10 7.94 3.07
N LEU A 142 -13.33 8.63 2.23
CA LEU A 142 -11.90 8.83 2.37
C LEU A 142 -11.64 10.12 3.17
N ARG A 143 -10.70 10.03 4.12
CA ARG A 143 -10.27 11.15 4.97
C ARG A 143 -9.03 11.78 4.37
N SER A 144 -8.77 13.05 4.70
CA SER A 144 -7.56 13.74 4.25
C SER A 144 -6.30 13.10 4.85
N PHE A 145 -6.40 12.66 6.10
CA PHE A 145 -5.43 11.83 6.81
C PHE A 145 -6.11 10.51 7.14
N HIS A 146 -5.96 9.53 6.26
CA HIS A 146 -6.71 8.28 6.38
C HIS A 146 -5.87 7.18 7.02
N ALA A 147 -4.69 6.94 6.47
CA ALA A 147 -3.75 5.94 6.96
C ALA A 147 -2.33 6.51 6.98
N ARG A 148 -1.42 5.82 7.67
CA ARG A 148 0.01 6.12 7.66
C ARG A 148 0.81 4.85 7.49
N PHE A 149 1.91 4.97 6.77
CA PHE A 149 2.99 4.00 6.78
C PHE A 149 4.15 4.49 7.65
N ASN A 150 4.74 3.62 8.46
CA ASN A 150 6.00 3.94 9.14
C ASN A 150 6.70 2.65 9.57
N PHE A 151 7.84 2.77 10.25
CA PHE A 151 8.56 1.69 10.88
C PHE A 151 8.28 1.65 12.38
N ASP A 152 8.06 0.45 12.93
CA ASP A 152 7.94 0.26 14.37
C ASP A 152 9.28 0.55 15.05
N LEU A 153 9.26 1.29 16.15
CA LEU A 153 10.49 1.71 16.81
C LEU A 153 11.17 0.56 17.57
N LYS A 154 10.44 -0.50 17.93
CA LYS A 154 10.99 -1.61 18.72
C LYS A 154 11.74 -2.62 17.86
N ASN A 155 11.18 -2.97 16.70
CA ASN A 155 11.72 -4.03 15.84
C ASN A 155 11.93 -3.63 14.37
N ARG A 156 11.69 -2.35 14.02
CA ARG A 156 11.86 -1.80 12.66
C ARG A 156 11.01 -2.48 11.58
N ALA A 157 9.93 -3.17 11.96
CA ALA A 157 8.94 -3.67 11.01
C ALA A 157 8.25 -2.50 10.32
N PHE A 158 8.12 -2.56 8.99
CA PHE A 158 7.30 -1.60 8.27
C PHE A 158 5.82 -1.94 8.47
N PHE A 159 4.99 -0.94 8.74
CA PHE A 159 3.58 -1.13 9.07
C PHE A 159 2.70 -0.10 8.36
N ILE A 160 1.41 -0.42 8.30
CA ILE A 160 0.33 0.52 8.03
C ILE A 160 -0.59 0.60 9.24
N ALA A 161 -1.13 1.78 9.53
CA ALA A 161 -2.16 1.97 10.55
C ALA A 161 -3.18 3.03 10.10
N SER A 162 -4.43 2.88 10.51
CA SER A 162 -5.43 3.93 10.36
C SER A 162 -5.09 5.13 11.25
N ILE A 163 -5.20 6.34 10.72
CA ILE A 163 -5.13 7.56 11.52
C ILE A 163 -6.51 7.85 12.13
N THR A 164 -7.57 7.54 11.39
CA THR A 164 -8.95 7.82 11.78
C THR A 164 -9.53 6.74 12.70
N SER A 165 -10.37 7.16 13.64
CA SER A 165 -11.19 6.27 14.47
C SER A 165 -12.53 5.91 13.82
N SER A 166 -12.88 6.55 12.70
CA SER A 166 -14.16 6.38 12.01
C SER A 166 -14.27 4.98 11.40
N PRO A 167 -15.19 4.11 11.85
CA PRO A 167 -15.32 2.76 11.29
C PRO A 167 -15.69 2.76 9.81
N SER A 168 -16.42 3.79 9.37
CA SER A 168 -16.85 3.98 7.98
C SER A 168 -15.72 4.38 7.03
N ALA A 169 -14.58 4.83 7.55
CA ALA A 169 -13.39 5.19 6.78
C ALA A 169 -12.51 3.93 6.61
N GLY A 170 -13.12 2.83 6.16
CA GLY A 170 -12.56 1.49 6.23
C GLY A 170 -11.14 1.38 5.66
N LEU A 171 -10.26 0.71 6.39
CA LEU A 171 -8.92 0.33 5.98
C LEU A 171 -8.75 -1.16 6.21
N ALA A 172 -8.21 -1.87 5.24
CA ALA A 172 -7.92 -3.29 5.38
C ALA A 172 -6.67 -3.68 4.60
N VAL A 173 -5.97 -4.70 5.10
CA VAL A 173 -4.84 -5.34 4.43
C VAL A 173 -5.21 -6.80 4.25
N ASN A 174 -5.15 -7.25 3.00
CA ASN A 174 -5.76 -8.49 2.52
C ASN A 174 -7.25 -8.52 2.90
N SER A 175 -7.60 -9.34 3.90
CA SER A 175 -8.96 -9.49 4.42
C SER A 175 -9.10 -9.00 5.87
N GLU A 176 -8.05 -8.45 6.45
CA GLU A 176 -8.03 -7.99 7.85
C GLU A 176 -8.31 -6.50 7.95
N VAL A 177 -9.26 -6.12 8.80
CA VAL A 177 -9.56 -4.71 9.09
C VAL A 177 -8.43 -4.10 9.93
N VAL A 178 -7.87 -3.00 9.44
CA VAL A 178 -6.80 -2.28 10.13
C VAL A 178 -7.40 -1.05 10.82
N ARG A 179 -7.15 -0.94 12.12
CA ARG A 179 -7.54 0.20 12.95
C ARG A 179 -6.31 1.04 13.28
N ARG A 180 -6.33 1.74 14.42
CA ARG A 180 -5.23 2.63 14.83
C ARG A 180 -3.99 1.89 15.31
N GLN A 181 -4.12 0.61 15.61
CA GLN A 181 -3.01 -0.29 15.92
C GLN A 181 -2.18 -0.56 14.67
N ILE A 182 -0.90 -0.87 14.86
CA ILE A 182 0.00 -1.25 13.78
C ILE A 182 -0.49 -2.54 13.11
N HIS A 183 -0.48 -2.55 11.79
CA HIS A 183 -0.58 -3.75 10.99
C HIS A 183 0.73 -3.92 10.23
N ALA A 184 1.53 -4.92 10.63
CA ALA A 184 2.82 -5.21 10.03
C ALA A 184 2.64 -5.63 8.56
N LEU A 185 3.40 -5.00 7.68
CA LEU A 185 3.48 -5.38 6.28
C LEU A 185 4.53 -6.48 6.14
N ASN A 186 4.20 -7.65 6.67
CA ASN A 186 5.14 -8.77 6.87
C ASN A 186 5.18 -9.77 5.70
N GLN A 187 4.48 -9.52 4.60
CA GLN A 187 4.54 -10.32 3.38
C GLN A 187 5.14 -9.51 2.22
N HIS A 188 5.71 -10.17 1.22
CA HIS A 188 6.33 -9.48 0.10
C HIS A 188 5.33 -8.67 -0.73
N CYS A 189 4.13 -9.22 -0.91
CA CYS A 189 3.00 -8.57 -1.57
C CYS A 189 1.76 -8.66 -0.69
N MET A 190 0.99 -7.58 -0.61
CA MET A 190 -0.28 -7.51 0.13
C MET A 190 -1.29 -6.66 -0.63
N LYS A 191 -2.58 -6.91 -0.42
CA LYS A 191 -3.65 -6.11 -1.00
C LYS A 191 -4.14 -5.09 0.02
N ILE A 192 -3.89 -3.81 -0.20
CA ILE A 192 -4.35 -2.74 0.69
C ILE A 192 -5.65 -2.16 0.13
N ARG A 193 -6.69 -2.16 0.95
CA ARG A 193 -7.99 -1.58 0.63
C ARG A 193 -8.21 -0.35 1.50
N VAL A 194 -8.44 0.79 0.86
CA VAL A 194 -8.74 2.07 1.48
C VAL A 194 -10.11 2.52 0.99
N ASN A 195 -11.13 2.35 1.82
CA ASN A 195 -12.54 2.39 1.41
C ASN A 195 -12.80 1.39 0.25
N SER A 196 -13.28 1.84 -0.90
CA SER A 196 -13.46 1.01 -2.11
C SER A 196 -12.22 0.98 -3.02
N LEU A 197 -11.18 1.76 -2.72
CA LEU A 197 -9.95 1.80 -3.51
C LEU A 197 -9.06 0.61 -3.10
N VAL A 198 -8.66 -0.21 -4.07
CA VAL A 198 -7.81 -1.38 -3.82
C VAL A 198 -6.47 -1.19 -4.51
N TYR A 199 -5.40 -1.49 -3.77
CA TYR A 199 -4.03 -1.37 -4.23
C TYR A 199 -3.25 -2.64 -3.93
N ASN A 200 -2.33 -2.99 -4.82
CA ASN A 200 -1.32 -4.00 -4.58
C ASN A 200 -0.08 -3.31 -3.99
N PHE A 201 0.20 -3.58 -2.72
CA PHE A 201 1.45 -3.23 -2.07
C PHE A 201 2.50 -4.29 -2.39
N GLN A 202 3.71 -3.87 -2.71
CA GLN A 202 4.82 -4.78 -2.97
C GLN A 202 6.15 -4.18 -2.52
N TYR A 203 6.97 -4.98 -1.85
CA TYR A 203 8.37 -4.63 -1.62
C TYR A 203 9.18 -4.76 -2.92
N THR A 204 10.09 -3.83 -3.16
CA THR A 204 10.98 -3.91 -4.33
C THR A 204 12.18 -4.83 -4.04
N ASP A 205 12.95 -5.13 -5.08
CA ASP A 205 14.20 -5.91 -4.93
C ASP A 205 15.31 -5.12 -4.20
N PHE A 206 15.13 -3.82 -3.97
CA PHE A 206 16.02 -3.01 -3.12
C PHE A 206 15.78 -3.25 -1.62
N ALA A 207 14.54 -3.55 -1.22
CA ALA A 207 14.14 -3.67 0.17
C ALA A 207 14.85 -4.77 1.00
N PRO A 208 15.33 -5.90 0.43
CA PRO A 208 16.14 -6.86 1.18
C PRO A 208 17.65 -6.53 1.19
N THR A 209 18.11 -5.44 0.57
CA THR A 209 19.55 -5.14 0.46
C THR A 209 20.13 -4.55 1.76
N GLU A 210 21.44 -4.71 1.96
CA GLU A 210 22.15 -4.07 3.09
C GLU A 210 22.04 -2.54 3.06
N GLU A 211 22.03 -1.95 1.87
CA GLU A 211 21.90 -0.50 1.72
C GLU A 211 20.51 -0.01 2.18
N PHE A 212 19.44 -0.76 1.88
CA PHE A 212 18.13 -0.48 2.47
C PHE A 212 18.17 -0.54 4.00
N ILE A 213 18.79 -1.58 4.56
CA ILE A 213 18.90 -1.75 6.02
C ILE A 213 19.63 -0.54 6.65
N LYS A 214 20.71 -0.08 6.02
CA LYS A 214 21.47 1.10 6.44
C LYS A 214 20.64 2.38 6.37
N GLN A 215 19.89 2.60 5.29
CA GLN A 215 19.04 3.77 5.13
C GLN A 215 17.86 3.78 6.11
N ARG A 216 17.21 2.63 6.32
CA ARG A 216 16.17 2.46 7.35
C ARG A 216 16.71 2.80 8.73
N LYS A 217 17.90 2.30 9.08
CA LYS A 217 18.58 2.64 10.34
C LYS A 217 18.80 4.13 10.47
N ARG A 218 19.36 4.78 9.44
CA ARG A 218 19.61 6.22 9.42
C ARG A 218 18.33 7.04 9.56
N TYR A 219 17.26 6.67 8.87
CA TYR A 219 15.96 7.34 8.99
C TYR A 219 15.44 7.26 10.43
N LEU A 220 15.46 6.07 11.04
CA LEU A 220 14.97 5.88 12.40
C LEU A 220 15.81 6.63 13.44
N THR A 221 17.14 6.56 13.36
CA THR A 221 18.00 7.19 14.38
C THR A 221 18.15 8.69 14.19
N ALA A 222 18.34 9.15 12.95
CA ALA A 222 18.63 10.56 12.67
C ALA A 222 17.38 11.41 12.47
N THR A 223 16.23 10.82 12.10
CA THR A 223 14.98 11.56 11.83
C THR A 223 13.91 11.33 12.89
N LEU A 224 13.80 10.12 13.45
CA LEU A 224 12.82 9.82 14.52
C LEU A 224 13.43 9.78 15.92
N GLU A 225 14.74 10.01 16.05
CA GLU A 225 15.48 9.89 17.31
C GLU A 225 15.19 8.57 18.02
N ALA A 226 14.97 7.51 17.24
CA ALA A 226 14.55 6.22 17.75
C ALA A 226 15.67 5.60 18.60
N PRO A 227 15.33 4.97 19.74
CA PRO A 227 16.30 4.19 20.50
C PRO A 227 16.84 3.03 19.65
N SER A 228 17.95 2.45 20.10
CA SER A 228 18.45 1.20 19.52
C SER A 228 17.33 0.15 19.55
N ALA A 229 16.98 -0.37 18.37
CA ALA A 229 15.99 -1.43 18.25
C ALA A 229 16.50 -2.70 18.95
N ILE A 230 15.58 -3.49 19.50
CA ILE A 230 15.91 -4.77 20.14
C ILE A 230 16.49 -5.72 19.10
N PHE A 231 15.93 -5.68 17.88
CA PHE A 231 16.42 -6.41 16.71
C PHE A 231 15.83 -5.79 15.43
N ASP A 232 16.33 -6.22 14.28
CA ASP A 232 15.84 -5.80 12.97
C ASP A 232 14.90 -6.86 12.39
N MET A 233 13.62 -6.53 12.19
CA MET A 233 12.73 -7.35 11.39
C MET A 233 13.24 -7.40 9.94
N PRO A 234 13.48 -8.61 9.38
CA PRO A 234 13.84 -8.78 7.98
C PRO A 234 12.73 -8.25 7.08
N THR A 235 13.13 -7.74 5.90
CA THR A 235 12.18 -7.40 4.84
C THR A 235 11.69 -8.71 4.20
N PRO A 236 10.39 -8.93 4.04
CA PRO A 236 9.86 -10.14 3.42
C PRO A 236 10.34 -10.36 1.98
N HIS A 237 10.84 -11.56 1.71
CA HIS A 237 11.26 -12.02 0.39
C HIS A 237 10.07 -12.55 -0.44
N ARG A 238 10.22 -12.58 -1.76
CA ARG A 238 9.19 -13.12 -2.69
C ARG A 238 8.72 -14.54 -2.36
N ASN A 239 9.60 -15.34 -1.75
CA ASN A 239 9.37 -16.75 -1.41
C ASN A 239 9.05 -16.98 0.08
N THR A 240 8.79 -15.91 0.83
CA THR A 240 8.37 -15.98 2.24
C THR A 240 7.10 -16.84 2.35
N ARG A 241 7.10 -17.75 3.32
CA ARG A 241 6.02 -18.72 3.54
C ARG A 241 5.14 -18.29 4.71
N THR A 242 3.86 -18.62 4.66
CA THR A 242 2.93 -18.41 5.77
C THR A 242 2.47 -19.76 6.34
N ILE A 243 2.43 -19.87 7.67
CA ILE A 243 1.85 -21.01 8.39
C ILE A 243 0.82 -20.46 9.37
N GLY A 244 -0.47 -20.67 9.07
CA GLY A 244 -1.55 -19.99 9.78
C GLY A 244 -1.39 -18.46 9.65
N GLN A 245 -1.38 -17.76 10.77
CA GLN A 245 -1.18 -16.30 10.85
C GLN A 245 0.29 -15.86 10.82
N TRP A 246 1.23 -16.82 10.84
CA TRP A 246 2.65 -16.52 10.98
C TRP A 246 3.35 -16.52 9.63
N THR A 247 4.03 -15.42 9.34
CA THR A 247 4.86 -15.28 8.15
C THR A 247 6.32 -15.56 8.51
N LEU A 248 6.92 -16.57 7.88
CA LEU A 248 8.28 -17.04 8.14
C LEU A 248 9.28 -16.25 7.31
N ASN A 249 10.17 -15.54 8.00
CA ASN A 249 11.29 -14.81 7.44
C ASN A 249 12.54 -15.71 7.39
N ASP A 250 13.72 -15.10 7.50
CA ASP A 250 14.99 -15.80 7.39
C ASP A 250 15.18 -16.89 8.47
N PRO A 251 15.89 -17.98 8.13
CA PRO A 251 16.27 -18.99 9.09
C PRO A 251 17.25 -18.39 10.11
N LEU A 252 16.91 -18.50 11.39
CA LEU A 252 17.78 -18.11 12.51
C LEU A 252 18.86 -19.15 12.78
N GLY A 253 18.61 -20.42 12.42
CA GLY A 253 19.56 -21.49 12.62
C GLY A 253 19.05 -22.86 12.20
N LYS A 254 19.96 -23.83 12.17
CA LYS A 254 19.68 -25.24 11.88
C LYS A 254 20.22 -26.10 13.01
N GLY A 255 19.34 -26.88 13.63
CA GLY A 255 19.70 -27.94 14.58
C GLY A 255 19.64 -29.33 13.94
N SER A 256 19.91 -30.34 14.74
CA SER A 256 19.83 -31.76 14.33
C SER A 256 18.42 -32.17 13.88
N ALA A 257 17.38 -31.64 14.54
CA ALA A 257 15.99 -32.01 14.30
C ALA A 257 15.22 -31.07 13.35
N GLY A 258 15.81 -29.96 12.90
CA GLY A 258 15.08 -29.00 12.06
C GLY A 258 15.73 -27.64 11.89
N ARG A 259 15.01 -26.73 11.23
CA ARG A 259 15.40 -25.33 11.05
C ARG A 259 14.48 -24.42 11.87
N VAL A 260 15.07 -23.43 12.51
CA VAL A 260 14.34 -22.40 13.27
C VAL A 260 14.27 -21.15 12.41
N PHE A 261 13.08 -20.57 12.29
CA PHE A 261 12.81 -19.38 11.51
C PHE A 261 12.30 -18.27 12.44
N LEU A 262 12.67 -17.04 12.13
CA LEU A 262 11.99 -15.88 12.69
C LEU A 262 10.63 -15.77 11.99
N ALA A 263 9.55 -15.64 12.75
CA ALA A 263 8.23 -15.44 12.19
C ALA A 263 7.51 -14.27 12.85
N SER A 264 6.66 -13.60 12.09
CA SER A 264 5.80 -12.54 12.61
C SER A 264 4.38 -12.62 12.06
N ASP A 265 3.42 -12.09 12.81
CA ASP A 265 2.04 -11.94 12.36
C ASP A 265 1.73 -10.51 11.91
N SER A 266 0.50 -10.28 11.45
CA SER A 266 0.01 -8.96 11.05
C SER A 266 -0.07 -7.96 12.19
N LYS A 267 -0.11 -8.41 13.45
CA LYS A 267 -0.13 -7.56 14.66
C LYS A 267 1.27 -7.21 15.15
N ASN A 268 2.30 -7.50 14.35
CA ASN A 268 3.71 -7.34 14.69
C ASN A 268 4.15 -8.16 15.92
N GLN A 269 3.46 -9.26 16.23
CA GLN A 269 3.96 -10.24 17.18
C GLN A 269 5.06 -11.05 16.52
N VAL A 270 6.06 -11.45 17.31
CA VAL A 270 7.28 -12.08 16.81
C VAL A 270 7.53 -13.35 17.60
N VAL A 271 7.76 -14.44 16.90
CA VAL A 271 8.00 -15.77 17.46
C VAL A 271 9.13 -16.48 16.71
N ALA A 272 9.71 -17.50 17.34
CA ALA A 272 10.58 -18.45 16.67
C ALA A 272 9.76 -19.70 16.30
N ILE A 273 9.77 -20.11 15.04
CA ILE A 273 9.09 -21.33 14.58
C ILE A 273 10.15 -22.36 14.17
N LYS A 274 10.14 -23.52 14.82
CA LYS A 274 10.98 -24.65 14.43
C LYS A 274 10.21 -25.57 13.47
N ILE A 275 10.69 -25.68 12.23
CA ILE A 275 10.20 -26.67 11.26
C ILE A 275 11.09 -27.92 11.38
N MET A 276 10.47 -29.02 11.78
CA MET A 276 11.12 -30.32 11.92
C MET A 276 10.68 -31.27 10.80
N GLN A 277 11.62 -32.05 10.27
CA GLN A 277 11.30 -33.10 9.31
C GLN A 277 11.15 -34.42 10.05
N CYS A 278 9.91 -34.91 10.13
CA CYS A 278 9.64 -36.22 10.70
C CYS A 278 9.83 -37.31 9.63
N THR A 279 10.85 -38.13 9.84
CA THR A 279 11.12 -39.35 9.08
C THR A 279 11.02 -40.54 10.03
N SER A 280 10.98 -41.77 9.52
CA SER A 280 11.01 -42.97 10.36
C SER A 280 12.21 -42.99 11.33
N LYS A 281 13.34 -42.39 10.94
CA LYS A 281 14.55 -42.28 11.77
C LYS A 281 14.53 -41.12 12.79
N SER A 282 13.77 -40.06 12.54
CA SER A 282 13.72 -38.86 13.40
C SER A 282 12.48 -38.76 14.29
N ALA A 283 11.50 -39.67 14.13
CA ALA A 283 10.23 -39.65 14.84
C ALA A 283 10.38 -39.62 16.37
N GLY A 284 11.27 -40.43 16.94
CA GLY A 284 11.51 -40.45 18.39
C GLY A 284 12.06 -39.13 18.94
N ALA A 285 13.01 -38.51 18.22
CA ALA A 285 13.59 -37.23 18.61
C ALA A 285 12.57 -36.08 18.48
N VAL A 286 11.77 -36.08 17.42
CA VAL A 286 10.68 -35.10 17.21
C VAL A 286 9.62 -35.25 18.31
N GLY A 287 9.23 -36.49 18.65
CA GLY A 287 8.26 -36.75 19.70
C GLY A 287 8.69 -36.24 21.08
N MET A 288 9.95 -36.46 21.47
CA MET A 288 10.49 -35.93 22.73
C MET A 288 10.54 -34.40 22.78
N GLU A 289 10.78 -33.74 21.65
CA GLU A 289 10.88 -32.29 21.59
C GLU A 289 9.50 -31.60 21.67
N ILE A 290 8.45 -32.20 21.10
CA ILE A 290 7.08 -31.66 21.17
C ILE A 290 6.45 -31.85 22.55
N ALA A 291 6.86 -32.89 23.29
CA ALA A 291 6.30 -33.22 24.60
C ALA A 291 6.85 -32.38 25.77
N ARG A 292 7.79 -31.47 25.52
CA ARG A 292 8.34 -30.52 26.51
C ARG A 292 7.64 -29.17 26.44
#